data_AF-A0A1A9RVD3-F1
#
_entry.id   AF-A0A1A9RVD3-F1
#
_cell.length_a   1.000
_cell.length_b   1.000
_cell.length_c   1.000
_cell.angle_alpha   90.00
_cell.angle_beta   90.00
_cell.angle_gamma   90.00
#
_symmetry.space_group_name_H-M   'P 1'
#
loop_
_entity.id
_entity.type
_entity.pdbx_description
1 polymer ?
#
loop_
_entity_poly.entity_id
_entity_poly.type
_entity_poly.pdbx_seq_one_letter_code
_entity_poly.pdbx_strand_id
1 'polypeptide(L)' 'MENLFSQPMRVSINLVGLDGDAFALMGKFQKNARRQGWEREEIKKVLNECTSGDYNHLLCVLMAHTEAV' A
#
# COMPACT_ATOMS: atom_id res chain seq x y z
N MET A 1 5.00 -7.06 -10.18
CA MET A 1 4.31 -5.77 -10.34
C MET A 1 5.35 -4.68 -10.22
N GLU A 2 5.45 -3.77 -11.18
CA GLU A 2 6.38 -2.64 -11.10
C GLU A 2 5.79 -1.52 -10.23
N ASN A 3 6.66 -0.74 -9.58
CA ASN A 3 6.25 0.36 -8.72
C ASN A 3 5.47 1.39 -9.56
N LEU A 4 4.29 1.82 -9.10
CA LEU A 4 3.44 2.80 -9.80
C LEU A 4 4.06 4.21 -9.93
N PHE A 5 5.26 4.41 -9.39
CA PHE A 5 5.99 5.67 -9.36
C PHE A 5 7.38 5.50 -9.99
N SER A 6 7.88 6.56 -10.64
CA SER A 6 9.20 6.58 -11.30
C SER A 6 10.38 6.47 -10.33
N GLN A 7 10.14 6.67 -9.03
CA GLN A 7 11.09 6.50 -7.93
C GLN A 7 10.57 5.39 -6.99
N PRO A 8 11.44 4.60 -6.34
CA PRO A 8 11.01 3.53 -5.45
C PRO A 8 10.38 4.12 -4.17
N MET A 9 9.11 4.49 -4.27
CA MET A 9 8.30 4.96 -3.16
C MET A 9 7.75 3.75 -2.42
N ARG A 10 8.31 3.51 -1.23
CA ARG A 10 7.91 2.44 -0.33
C ARG A 10 7.59 3.00 1.05
N VAL A 11 6.52 2.50 1.65
CA VAL A 11 6.12 2.80 3.01
C VAL A 11 6.73 1.74 3.91
N SER A 12 7.54 2.15 4.88
CA SER A 12 8.04 1.22 5.90
C SER A 12 6.90 0.80 6.84
N ILE A 13 6.39 -0.42 6.70
CA ILE A 13 5.25 -0.92 7.46
C ILE A 13 5.33 -2.44 7.62
N ASN A 14 5.09 -2.93 8.83
CA ASN A 14 4.91 -4.35 9.05
C ASN A 14 3.46 -4.76 8.70
N LEU A 15 3.30 -5.47 7.58
CA LEU A 15 2.04 -6.06 7.14
C LEU A 15 1.76 -7.41 7.81
N VAL A 16 2.73 -8.01 8.51
CA VAL A 16 2.60 -9.33 9.15
C VAL A 16 1.70 -9.21 10.39
N GLY A 17 0.68 -10.07 10.47
CA GLY A 17 -0.27 -10.11 11.59
C GLY A 17 -1.44 -9.15 11.48
N LEU A 18 -1.63 -8.47 10.34
CA LEU A 18 -2.92 -7.86 10.03
C LEU A 18 -3.88 -8.93 9.55
N ASP A 19 -4.99 -9.05 10.28
CA ASP A 19 -6.14 -9.86 9.91
C ASP A 19 -6.45 -9.66 8.43
N GLY A 20 -6.66 -10.75 7.70
CA GLY A 20 -6.68 -10.83 6.23
C GLY A 20 -7.76 -10.04 5.50
N ASP A 21 -8.30 -8.99 6.10
CA ASP A 21 -9.23 -8.06 5.49
C ASP A 21 -8.49 -6.99 4.65
N ALA A 22 -8.83 -6.93 3.37
CA ALA A 22 -8.38 -5.94 2.41
C ALA A 22 -8.51 -4.49 2.93
N PHE A 23 -9.64 -4.19 3.58
CA PHE A 23 -9.91 -2.83 4.08
C PHE A 23 -8.99 -2.46 5.24
N ALA A 24 -8.67 -3.41 6.13
CA ALA A 24 -7.75 -3.21 7.23
C ALA A 24 -6.32 -2.92 6.73
N LEU A 25 -5.86 -3.68 5.74
CA LEU A 25 -4.56 -3.49 5.11
C LEU A 25 -4.46 -2.12 4.42
N MET A 26 -5.46 -1.76 3.61
CA MET A 26 -5.54 -0.46 2.95
C MET A 26 -5.55 0.71 3.94
N GLY A 27 -6.34 0.60 5.02
CA GLY A 27 -6.42 1.63 6.06
C GLY A 27 -5.09 1.83 6.78
N LYS A 28 -4.36 0.74 7.05
CA LYS A 28 -3.06 0.83 7.73
C LYS A 28 -1.96 1.35 6.80
N PHE A 29 -1.96 0.96 5.52
CA PHE A 29 -1.10 1.56 4.50
C PHE A 29 -1.31 3.07 4.44
N GLN A 30 -2.56 3.52 4.29
CA GLN A 30 -2.90 4.96 4.24
C GLN A 30 -2.38 5.71 5.47
N LYS A 31 -2.58 5.16 6.67
CA LYS A 31 -2.14 5.80 7.92
C LYS A 31 -0.62 5.93 8.00
N ASN A 32 0.13 4.92 7.57
CA ASN A 32 1.59 4.95 7.60
C ASN A 32 2.18 5.81 6.48
N ALA A 33 1.61 5.72 5.27
CA ALA A 33 1.99 6.58 4.15
C ALA A 33 1.86 8.07 4.51
N ARG A 34 0.73 8.47 5.10
CA ARG A 34 0.55 9.85 5.61
C ARG A 34 1.59 10.24 6.67
N ARG A 35 1.94 9.32 7.58
CA ARG A 35 2.96 9.58 8.61
C ARG A 35 4.36 9.76 8.02
N GLN A 36 4.64 9.11 6.89
CA GLN A 36 5.90 9.21 6.17
C GLN A 36 5.93 10.36 5.16
N GLY A 37 4.89 11.20 5.13
CA GLY A 37 4.85 12.40 4.29
C GLY A 37 4.41 12.17 2.85
N TRP A 38 3.77 11.03 2.56
CA TRP A 38 3.20 10.79 1.22
C TRP A 38 2.07 11.76 0.93
N GLU A 39 2.01 12.22 -0.31
CA GLU A 39 0.94 13.08 -0.77
C GLU A 39 -0.39 12.33 -0.84
N ARG A 40 -1.48 13.05 -0.62
CA ARG A 40 -2.82 12.45 -0.61
C ARG A 40 -3.16 11.78 -1.95
N GLU A 41 -2.71 12.36 -3.06
CA GLU A 41 -2.92 11.82 -4.40
C GLU A 41 -2.12 10.52 -4.64
N GLU A 42 -0.90 10.42 -4.10
CA GLU A 42 -0.06 9.22 -4.22
C GLU A 42 -0.71 8.05 -3.48
N ILE A 43 -1.17 8.30 -2.25
CA ILE A 43 -1.89 7.32 -1.46
C ILE A 43 -3.16 6.88 -2.19
N LYS A 44 -3.93 7.83 -2.73
CA LYS A 44 -5.16 7.54 -3.47
C LYS A 44 -4.89 6.70 -4.71
N LYS A 45 -3.80 6.95 -5.43
CA LYS A 45 -3.37 6.17 -6.60
C LYS A 45 -3.13 4.70 -6.22
N VAL A 46 -2.37 4.45 -5.15
CA VAL A 46 -2.09 3.08 -4.67
C VAL A 46 -3.38 2.40 -4.20
N LEU A 47 -4.23 3.09 -3.44
CA LEU A 47 -5.48 2.53 -2.95
C LEU A 47 -6.46 2.20 -4.09
N ASN A 48 -6.54 3.06 -5.12
CA ASN A 48 -7.36 2.79 -6.30
C ASN A 48 -6.86 1.54 -7.04
N GLU A 49 -5.55 1.37 -7.17
CA GLU A 49 -4.96 0.18 -7.77
C GLU A 49 -5.23 -1.07 -6.93
N CYS A 50 -5.17 -0.97 -5.60
CA CYS A 50 -5.57 -2.07 -4.72
C CYS A 50 -7.03 -2.51 -4.92
N THR A 51 -7.93 -1.58 -5.29
CA THR A 51 -9.35 -1.87 -5.54
C THR A 51 -9.68 -2.27 -6.98
N SER A 52 -8.71 -2.25 -7.90
CA SER A 52 -8.95 -2.55 -9.32
C SER A 52 -8.99 -4.05 -9.63
N GLY A 53 -8.58 -4.89 -8.68
CA GLY A 53 -8.51 -6.34 -8.85
C GLY A 53 -8.91 -7.12 -7.59
N ASP A 54 -8.53 -8.39 -7.56
CA ASP A 54 -8.83 -9.30 -6.46
C ASP A 54 -7.92 -9.09 -5.25
N TYR A 55 -8.19 -9.81 -4.17
CA TYR A 55 -7.38 -9.78 -2.94
C TYR A 55 -5.88 -10.00 -3.20
N ASN A 56 -5.52 -10.92 -4.10
CA ASN A 56 -4.12 -11.16 -4.49
C ASN A 56 -3.49 -9.97 -5.21
N HIS A 57 -4.28 -9.24 -6.00
CA HIS A 57 -3.83 -8.02 -6.66
C HIS A 57 -3.53 -6.93 -5.64
N LEU A 58 -4.45 -6.72 -4.68
CA LEU A 58 -4.25 -5.82 -3.55
C LEU A 58 -2.96 -6.14 -2.78
N LEU A 59 -2.70 -7.42 -2.49
CA LEU A 59 -1.48 -7.83 -1.81
C LEU A 59 -0.23 -7.52 -2.65
N CYS A 60 -0.26 -7.82 -3.95
CA CYS A 60 0.85 -7.50 -4.86
C CYS A 60 1.16 -6.00 -4.90
N VAL A 61 0.12 -5.16 -4.99
CA VAL A 61 0.25 -3.69 -5.01
C VAL A 61 0.84 -3.20 -3.70
N LEU A 62 0.28 -3.64 -2.56
CA LEU A 62 0.79 -3.26 -1.25
C LEU A 62 2.25 -3.67 -1.09
N MET A 63 2.60 -4.93 -1.38
CA MET A 63 3.97 -5.42 -1.29
C MET A 63 4.95 -4.66 -2.19
N ALA A 64 4.51 -4.18 -3.35
CA ALA A 64 5.36 -3.35 -4.24
C ALA A 64 5.64 -1.95 -3.65
N HIS A 65 4.71 -1.43 -2.84
CA HIS A 65 4.73 -0.11 -2.22
C HIS A 65 4.99 -0.13 -0.71
N THR A 66 5.30 -1.27 -0.13
CA THR A 66 5.65 -1.41 1.29
C THR A 66 6.97 -2.15 1.44
N GLU A 67 7.75 -1.76 2.43
CA GLU A 67 8.89 -2.55 2.88
C GLU A 67 8.69 -2.96 4.33
N ALA A 68 9.07 -4.20 4.65
CA ALA A 68 9.12 -4.64 6.03
C ALA A 68 10.28 -3.92 6.73
N VAL A 69 9.98 -3.34 7.89
CA VAL A 69 10.94 -2.78 8.84
C VAL A 69 11.14 -3.71 10.02
#